data_AF-A0A090VS09-F1
#
_entry.id   AF-A0A090VS09-F1
#
_cell.length_a   1.000
_cell.length_b   1.000
_cell.length_c   1.000
_cell.angle_alpha   90.00
_cell.angle_beta   90.00
_cell.angle_gamma   90.00
#
_symmetry.space_group_name_H-M   'P 1'
#
loop_
_entity.id
_entity.type
_entity.pdbx_description
1 polymer ?
#
loop_
_entity_poly.entity_id
_entity_poly.type
_entity_poly.pdbx_seq_one_letter_code
_entity_poly.pdbx_strand_id
1 'polypeptide(L)'
;MTGTFEFEKGDKREMPDFNVFYKYNATYPFYSDGIWFLTQMRRWGQIPESKPADWYASTIKDIYRPDIWTKAAKLLVEEGNIPASDIPETDGYKPATADFIDGTTYDAKDPIGYINSFKIGNKEKAVQ
;
A
#
# COMPACT_ATOMS: atom_id res chain seq x y z
N MET A 1 -11.78 -19.23 -6.21
CA MET A 1 -10.39 -19.46 -6.69
C MET A 1 -9.90 -20.79 -6.17
N THR A 2 -9.37 -21.65 -7.04
CA THR A 2 -9.01 -23.05 -6.73
C THR A 2 -7.62 -23.21 -6.10
N GLY A 3 -6.94 -22.12 -5.72
CA GLY A 3 -5.56 -22.17 -5.20
C GLY A 3 -4.51 -22.53 -6.26
N THR A 4 -4.85 -22.44 -7.55
CA THR A 4 -3.94 -22.72 -8.66
C THR A 4 -4.09 -21.67 -9.75
N PHE A 5 -3.02 -21.40 -10.50
CA PHE A 5 -3.02 -20.51 -11.66
C PHE A 5 -2.32 -21.17 -12.84
N GLU A 6 -2.88 -21.00 -14.05
CA GLU A 6 -2.29 -21.49 -15.30
C GLU A 6 -1.69 -20.30 -16.06
N PHE A 7 -0.35 -20.23 -16.10
CA PHE A 7 0.37 -19.09 -16.67
C PHE A 7 0.45 -19.17 -18.20
N GLU A 8 0.59 -20.38 -18.71
CA GLU A 8 0.55 -20.73 -20.13
C GLU A 8 -0.16 -22.07 -20.27
N LYS A 9 -0.56 -22.43 -21.49
CA LYS A 9 -1.26 -23.68 -21.76
C LYS A 9 -0.47 -24.88 -21.23
N GLY A 10 -1.00 -25.56 -20.22
CA GLY A 10 -0.39 -26.72 -19.56
C GLY A 10 0.54 -26.39 -18.38
N ASP A 11 0.89 -25.12 -18.14
CA ASP A 11 1.71 -24.69 -17.01
C ASP A 11 0.83 -24.23 -15.84
N LYS A 12 0.26 -25.21 -15.15
CA LYS A 12 -0.56 -25.01 -13.96
C LYS A 12 0.28 -25.15 -12.70
N ARG A 13 0.26 -24.13 -11.85
CA ARG A 13 1.03 -24.08 -10.60
C ARG A 13 0.13 -23.85 -9.40
N GLU A 14 0.54 -24.37 -8.25
CA GLU A 14 -0.06 -24.05 -6.95
C GLU A 14 0.19 -22.57 -6.62
N MET A 15 -0.89 -21.86 -6.32
CA MET A 15 -0.92 -20.45 -5.94
C MET A 15 -2.04 -20.26 -4.89
N PRO A 16 -1.88 -20.84 -3.67
CA PRO A 16 -2.93 -20.82 -2.65
C PRO A 16 -3.33 -19.40 -2.22
N ASP A 17 -2.39 -18.46 -2.29
CA ASP A 17 -2.58 -17.05 -1.94
C ASP A 17 -2.67 -16.14 -3.19
N PHE A 18 -3.10 -16.67 -4.35
CA PHE A 18 -3.30 -15.85 -5.55
C PHE A 18 -4.26 -14.68 -5.30
N ASN A 19 -5.29 -14.90 -4.48
CA ASN A 19 -6.14 -13.84 -3.95
C ASN A 19 -6.23 -14.00 -2.43
N VAL A 20 -5.81 -12.97 -1.70
CA VAL A 20 -5.94 -12.89 -0.24
C VAL A 20 -6.92 -11.79 0.13
N PHE A 21 -7.98 -12.16 0.85
CA PHE A 21 -9.04 -11.21 1.24
C PHE A 21 -9.00 -10.77 2.70
N TYR A 22 -8.22 -11.45 3.55
CA TYR A 22 -8.25 -11.20 4.99
C TYR A 22 -6.88 -11.37 5.66
N LYS A 23 -6.20 -12.49 5.39
CA LYS A 23 -4.86 -12.78 5.94
C LYS A 23 -3.86 -11.66 5.63
N TYR A 24 -2.78 -11.62 6.41
CA TYR A 24 -1.66 -10.69 6.19
C TYR A 24 -2.08 -9.22 6.20
N ASN A 25 -3.11 -8.89 6.99
CA ASN A 25 -3.67 -7.55 7.13
C ASN A 25 -4.20 -6.97 5.80
N ALA A 26 -4.64 -7.83 4.87
CA ALA A 26 -5.05 -7.41 3.52
C ALA A 26 -6.20 -6.38 3.50
N THR A 27 -7.02 -6.33 4.56
CA THR A 27 -8.14 -5.37 4.66
C THR A 27 -7.78 -4.09 5.39
N TYR A 28 -6.65 -4.03 6.10
CA TYR A 28 -6.26 -2.85 6.86
C TYR A 28 -5.76 -1.76 5.90
N PRO A 29 -6.34 -0.54 5.94
CA PRO A 29 -5.98 0.52 5.00
C PRO A 29 -4.69 1.22 5.45
N PHE A 30 -3.53 0.63 5.10
CA PHE A 30 -2.22 1.25 5.36
C PHE A 30 -2.04 2.55 4.56
N TYR A 31 -1.64 3.62 5.23
CA TYR A 31 -1.29 4.90 4.59
C TYR A 31 -0.17 4.71 3.56
N SER A 32 0.76 3.79 3.82
CA SER A 32 1.84 3.46 2.88
C SER A 32 1.33 2.99 1.52
N ASP A 33 0.24 2.22 1.46
CA ASP A 33 -0.28 1.73 0.17
C ASP A 33 -0.89 2.89 -0.62
N GLY A 34 -1.60 3.77 0.08
CA GLY A 34 -2.19 4.98 -0.49
C GLY A 34 -1.16 6.00 -0.99
N ILE A 35 -0.09 6.24 -0.22
CA ILE A 35 1.01 7.11 -0.64
C ILE A 35 1.68 6.56 -1.91
N TRP A 36 1.84 5.24 -2.02
CA TRP A 36 2.39 4.62 -3.22
C TRP A 36 1.53 4.98 -4.45
N PHE A 37 0.20 4.86 -4.35
CA PHE A 37 -0.70 5.26 -5.44
C PHE A 37 -0.53 6.74 -5.80
N LEU A 38 -0.50 7.64 -4.82
CA LEU A 38 -0.27 9.07 -5.07
C LEU A 38 1.07 9.31 -5.78
N THR A 39 2.13 8.60 -5.39
CA THR A 39 3.44 8.70 -6.06
C THR A 39 3.39 8.24 -7.52
N GLN A 40 2.68 7.15 -7.83
CA GLN A 40 2.54 6.67 -9.20
C GLN A 40 1.64 7.58 -10.04
N MET A 41 0.55 8.10 -9.48
CA MET A 41 -0.31 9.09 -10.14
C MET A 41 0.44 10.39 -10.44
N ARG A 42 1.35 10.81 -9.56
CA ARG A 42 2.26 11.91 -9.82
C ARG A 42 3.23 11.58 -10.95
N ARG A 43 3.93 10.45 -10.84
CA ARG A 43 4.94 9.97 -11.81
C ARG A 43 4.38 9.88 -13.22
N TRP A 44 3.12 9.45 -13.38
CA TRP A 44 2.50 9.25 -14.69
C TRP A 44 1.57 10.38 -15.14
N GLY A 45 1.46 11.45 -14.35
CA GLY A 45 0.83 12.70 -14.78
C GLY A 45 -0.67 12.81 -14.52
N GLN A 46 -1.31 11.86 -13.82
CA GLN A 46 -2.67 12.02 -13.30
C GLN A 46 -2.75 13.14 -12.26
N ILE A 47 -1.67 13.37 -11.51
CA ILE A 47 -1.45 14.57 -10.71
C ILE A 47 -0.39 15.41 -11.43
N PRO A 48 -0.79 16.44 -12.20
CA PRO A 48 0.12 17.14 -13.09
C PRO A 48 1.08 18.07 -12.34
N GLU A 49 0.63 18.71 -11.25
CA GLU A 49 1.50 19.61 -10.48
C GLU A 49 2.39 18.86 -9.50
N SER A 50 3.58 19.42 -9.28
CA SER A 50 4.49 19.02 -8.22
C SER A 50 3.85 19.22 -6.85
N LYS A 51 4.08 18.29 -5.92
CA LYS A 51 3.55 18.34 -4.56
C LYS A 51 4.68 18.25 -3.53
N PRO A 52 4.63 19.02 -2.43
CA PRO A 52 5.59 18.89 -1.34
C PRO A 52 5.42 17.55 -0.62
N ALA A 53 6.45 17.09 0.09
CA ALA A 53 6.43 15.80 0.80
C ALA A 53 5.22 15.64 1.73
N ASP A 54 4.91 16.66 2.53
CA ASP A 54 3.81 16.63 3.49
C ASP A 54 2.43 16.47 2.85
N TRP A 55 2.26 16.88 1.58
CA TRP A 55 1.00 16.75 0.86
C TRP A 55 0.59 15.27 0.70
N TYR A 56 1.55 14.38 0.50
CA TYR A 56 1.27 12.94 0.35
C TYR A 56 0.69 12.35 1.64
N ALA A 57 1.31 12.66 2.77
CA ALA A 57 0.90 12.17 4.07
C ALA A 57 -0.41 12.80 4.55
N SER A 58 -0.64 14.09 4.30
CA SER A 58 -1.90 14.74 4.68
C SER A 58 -3.06 14.25 3.82
N THR A 59 -2.90 14.24 2.50
CA THR A 59 -3.93 13.80 1.56
C THR A 59 -4.36 12.38 1.84
N ILE A 60 -3.42 11.46 2.12
CA ILE A 60 -3.82 10.08 2.36
C ILE A 60 -4.55 9.87 3.69
N LYS A 61 -4.25 10.68 4.71
CA LYS A 61 -4.95 10.60 6.00
C LYS A 61 -6.42 11.00 5.90
N ASP A 62 -6.76 11.87 4.94
CA ASP A 62 -8.14 12.26 4.69
C ASP A 62 -8.94 11.15 3.97
N ILE A 63 -8.26 10.27 3.22
CA ILE A 63 -8.87 9.24 2.37
C ILE A 63 -8.88 7.87 3.08
N TYR A 64 -7.72 7.45 3.60
CA TYR A 64 -7.55 6.15 4.25
C TYR A 64 -7.93 6.31 5.72
N ARG A 65 -8.90 5.51 6.17
CA ARG A 65 -9.50 5.64 7.51
C ARG A 65 -9.26 4.39 8.36
N PRO A 66 -8.00 4.09 8.74
CA PRO A 66 -7.69 2.96 9.62
C PRO A 66 -8.32 3.12 11.01
N ASP A 67 -8.65 4.33 11.43
CA ASP A 67 -9.39 4.59 12.67
C ASP A 67 -10.81 4.00 12.61
N ILE A 68 -11.52 4.16 11.48
CA ILE A 68 -12.85 3.58 11.27
C ILE A 68 -12.74 2.06 11.18
N TRP A 69 -11.77 1.55 10.41
CA TRP A 69 -11.51 0.12 10.31
C TRP A 69 -11.23 -0.51 11.68
N THR A 70 -10.37 0.13 12.48
CA THR A 70 -9.98 -0.36 13.81
C THR A 70 -11.16 -0.33 14.77
N LYS A 71 -12.02 0.69 14.70
CA LYS A 71 -13.26 0.73 15.49
C LYS A 71 -14.17 -0.45 15.15
N ALA A 72 -14.36 -0.76 13.87
CA ALA A 72 -15.17 -1.89 13.45
C ALA A 72 -14.54 -3.24 13.87
N ALA A 73 -13.23 -3.40 13.68
CA ALA A 73 -12.52 -4.62 14.07
C ALA A 73 -12.58 -4.87 15.58
N LYS A 74 -12.48 -3.82 16.41
CA LYS A 74 -12.63 -3.94 17.87
C LYS A 74 -14.03 -4.43 18.27
N LEU A 75 -15.09 -3.94 17.63
CA LEU A 75 -16.44 -4.45 17.87
C LEU A 75 -16.55 -5.94 17.52
N LEU A 76 -15.95 -6.38 16.41
CA LEU A 76 -15.92 -7.79 16.03
C LEU A 76 -15.12 -8.65 17.02
N VAL A 77 -14.06 -8.11 17.63
CA VAL A 77 -13.33 -8.78 18.72
C VAL A 77 -14.21 -8.92 19.96
N GLU A 78 -14.91 -7.85 20.36
CA GLU A 78 -15.83 -7.86 21.51
C GLU A 78 -16.98 -8.86 21.33
N GLU A 79 -17.47 -9.02 20.10
CA GLU A 79 -18.49 -10.00 19.72
C GLU A 79 -17.93 -11.43 19.57
N GLY A 80 -16.61 -11.62 19.62
CA GLY A 80 -15.96 -12.93 19.45
C GLY A 80 -15.88 -13.43 18.01
N ASN A 81 -16.09 -12.56 17.01
CA ASN A 81 -16.07 -12.91 15.59
C ASN A 81 -14.65 -13.01 15.02
N ILE A 82 -13.69 -12.27 15.57
CA ILE A 82 -12.26 -12.32 15.19
C ILE A 82 -11.38 -12.29 16.44
N PRO A 83 -10.17 -12.87 16.43
CA PRO A 83 -9.23 -12.72 17.53
C PRO A 83 -8.63 -11.31 17.56
N ALA A 84 -8.27 -10.83 18.75
CA ALA A 84 -7.62 -9.52 18.91
C ALA A 84 -6.28 -9.41 18.15
N SER A 85 -5.60 -10.53 17.92
CA SER A 85 -4.35 -10.61 17.15
C SER A 85 -4.50 -10.26 15.66
N ASP A 86 -5.73 -10.25 15.13
CA ASP A 86 -5.98 -9.89 13.74
C ASP A 86 -6.06 -8.36 13.54
N ILE A 87 -6.05 -7.58 14.63
CA ILE A 87 -5.90 -6.12 14.58
C ILE A 87 -4.39 -5.80 14.57
N PRO A 88 -3.84 -5.21 13.49
CA PRO A 88 -2.41 -4.96 13.40
C PRO A 88 -1.95 -3.87 14.38
N GLU A 89 -0.81 -4.10 15.02
CA GLU A 89 -0.07 -3.07 15.77
C GLU A 89 0.83 -2.29 14.80
N THR A 90 0.41 -1.08 14.44
CA THR A 90 1.10 -0.28 13.41
C THR A 90 0.85 1.23 13.60
N ASP A 91 1.78 2.05 13.12
CA ASP A 91 1.60 3.50 12.93
C ASP A 91 0.83 3.84 11.64
N GLY A 92 0.36 2.82 10.91
CA GLY A 92 -0.31 2.92 9.62
C GLY A 92 0.64 2.86 8.43
N TYR A 93 1.95 2.67 8.64
CA TYR A 93 2.95 2.56 7.58
C TYR A 93 3.61 1.17 7.60
N LYS A 94 3.68 0.55 6.43
CA LYS A 94 4.54 -0.63 6.23
C LYS A 94 6.01 -0.22 6.24
N PRO A 95 6.94 -1.13 6.63
CA PRO A 95 8.38 -0.87 6.52
C PRO A 95 8.79 -0.67 5.07
N ALA A 96 9.94 -0.02 4.87
CA ALA A 96 10.54 0.10 3.55
C ALA A 96 10.80 -1.28 2.93
N THR A 97 10.55 -1.42 1.64
CA THR A 97 10.68 -2.71 0.93
C THR A 97 11.32 -2.52 -0.45
N ALA A 98 12.11 -3.52 -0.88
CA ALA A 98 12.66 -3.63 -2.23
C ALA A 98 12.05 -4.81 -3.01
N ASP A 99 10.88 -5.31 -2.58
CA ASP A 99 10.23 -6.50 -3.16
C ASP A 99 9.59 -6.24 -4.53
N PHE A 100 9.62 -4.99 -5.01
CA PHE A 100 9.17 -4.67 -6.37
C PHE A 100 10.06 -5.35 -7.41
N ILE A 101 9.48 -5.70 -8.57
CA ILE A 101 10.15 -6.45 -9.64
C ILE A 101 11.42 -5.78 -10.18
N ASP A 102 11.53 -4.45 -10.05
CA ASP A 102 12.67 -3.65 -10.50
C ASP A 102 13.73 -3.42 -9.40
N GLY A 103 13.49 -3.92 -8.18
CA GLY A 103 14.37 -3.77 -7.02
C GLY A 103 14.43 -2.36 -6.45
N THR A 104 13.57 -1.43 -6.90
CA THR A 104 13.55 -0.06 -6.37
C THR A 104 12.99 -0.07 -4.95
N THR A 105 13.77 0.39 -3.97
CA THR A 105 13.30 0.53 -2.59
C THR A 105 12.20 1.57 -2.48
N TYR A 106 11.05 1.17 -1.94
CA TYR A 106 9.95 2.03 -1.58
C TYR A 106 9.92 2.27 -0.07
N ASP A 107 9.97 3.54 0.34
CA ASP A 107 9.64 3.99 1.68
C ASP A 107 8.54 5.05 1.60
N ALA A 108 7.38 4.76 2.19
CA ALA A 108 6.26 5.69 2.23
C ALA A 108 6.54 6.96 3.04
N LYS A 109 7.55 6.95 3.91
CA LYS A 109 8.00 8.12 4.67
C LYS A 109 8.91 9.04 3.86
N ASP A 110 9.41 8.59 2.70
CA ASP A 110 10.15 9.40 1.73
C ASP A 110 9.54 9.29 0.31
N PRO A 111 8.33 9.84 0.10
CA PRO A 111 7.67 9.77 -1.21
C PRO A 111 8.45 10.52 -2.30
N ILE A 112 9.18 11.58 -1.94
CA ILE A 112 9.97 12.39 -2.88
C ILE A 112 11.20 11.62 -3.35
N GLY A 113 11.95 11.01 -2.43
CA GLY A 113 13.07 10.13 -2.76
C GLY A 113 12.64 8.97 -3.65
N TYR A 114 11.50 8.34 -3.33
CA TYR A 114 10.95 7.26 -4.15
C TYR A 114 10.63 7.71 -5.59
N ILE A 115 9.86 8.79 -5.79
CA ILE A 115 9.53 9.29 -7.13
C ILE A 115 10.80 9.67 -7.90
N ASN A 116 11.76 10.30 -7.22
CA ASN A 116 12.98 10.78 -7.84
C ASN A 116 13.98 9.66 -8.18
N SER A 117 13.88 8.48 -7.55
CA SER A 117 14.74 7.32 -7.83
C SER A 117 14.58 6.73 -9.25
N PHE A 118 13.40 6.85 -9.87
CA PHE A 118 13.12 6.20 -11.16
C PHE A 118 13.85 6.85 -12.34
N LYS A 119 14.15 6.11 -13.41
CA LYS A 119 14.70 6.74 -14.64
C LYS A 119 13.63 7.41 -15.51
N ILE A 120 12.39 6.92 -15.46
CA ILE A 120 11.28 7.32 -16.34
C ILE A 120 10.11 7.82 -15.50
N GLY A 121 9.52 8.93 -15.94
CA GLY A 121 8.32 9.54 -15.36
C GLY A 121 8.58 10.95 -14.84
N ASN A 122 7.50 11.63 -14.47
CA ASN A 122 7.56 12.94 -13.83
C ASN A 122 8.32 12.85 -12.51
N LYS A 123 9.04 13.95 -12.23
CA LYS A 123 9.82 14.11 -11.01
C LYS A 123 9.18 15.11 -10.08
N GLU A 124 9.48 14.96 -8.81
CA GLU A 124 9.24 16.03 -7.84
C GLU A 124 10.45 16.94 -7.81
N LYS A 125 10.21 18.23 -7.99
CA LYS A 125 11.28 19.21 -7.86
C LYS A 125 11.61 19.30 -6.37
N ALA A 126 12.89 19.33 -6.02
CA ALA A 126 13.26 19.77 -4.68
C ALA A 126 12.64 21.16 -4.48
N VAL A 127 11.78 21.30 -3.48
CA VAL A 127 11.26 22.61 -3.11
C VAL A 127 12.46 23.44 -2.69
N GLN A 128 12.69 24.55 -3.39
CA GLN A 128 13.69 25.56 -3.03
C GLN A 128 13.26 26.29 -1.77
#